data_AF-Q8STU5-F1
#
_entry.id   AF-Q8STU5-F1
#
_cell.length_a   1.000
_cell.length_b   1.000
_cell.length_c   1.000
_cell.angle_alpha   90.00
_cell.angle_beta   90.00
_cell.angle_gamma   90.00
#
_symmetry.space_group_name_H-M   'P 1'
#
loop_
_entity.id
_entity.type
_entity.pdbx_description
1 polymer ?
#
loop_
_entity_poly.entity_id
_entity_poly.type
_entity_poly.pdbx_seq_one_letter_code
_entity_poly.pdbx_strand_id
1 'polypeptide(L)'
;MEGPAGSSEAKEDIDCEEEGEKLDSELHRLRQENIRLGGEIVILRQNMIALEKENFAMKEQRSRAALDGLKRMEKLKKEVDVLKVESRIRENQSRVLKRQKTTTEIDVKWALARSSCGISFSLLPFEFNRLKFLKSFFYSDFCQLESSSVIREMKKKISRFKEFLDFYMLFSCKVDVFREFFCLVLMNPLFPEEKMKLFNTLPLDWILNFSDEQFISLVKEYIDRNYRLMGLFLLRVAEERPFLLNILITKEMFTELARMDTRVGCRLISEVCRKGGLSLIDHTNIHYIPQEDLKVLYKDLYFEVYFDAVA
;
A
#
# COMPACT_ATOMS: atom_id res chain seq x y z
N MET A 1 25.54 45.45 -107.53
CA MET A 1 24.53 44.94 -106.59
C MET A 1 25.26 43.95 -105.70
N GLU A 2 25.75 44.44 -104.58
CA GLU A 2 26.34 43.62 -103.53
C GLU A 2 25.25 43.24 -102.53
N GLY A 3 25.32 42.00 -102.07
CA GLY A 3 24.64 41.53 -100.88
C GLY A 3 25.28 40.20 -100.49
N PRO A 4 26.13 40.15 -99.45
CA PRO A 4 26.69 38.90 -98.98
C PRO A 4 25.64 38.19 -98.10
N ALA A 5 25.48 36.89 -98.33
CA ALA A 5 24.87 35.99 -97.37
C ALA A 5 25.89 35.72 -96.25
N GLY A 6 25.48 35.84 -94.99
CA GLY A 6 26.36 35.58 -93.86
C GLY A 6 25.65 35.56 -92.51
N SER A 7 25.66 34.37 -91.90
CA SER A 7 25.51 34.04 -90.47
C SER A 7 24.19 34.38 -89.74
N SER A 8 23.26 33.42 -89.72
CA SER A 8 22.23 33.33 -88.68
C SER A 8 22.21 31.99 -87.94
N GLU A 9 22.86 30.93 -88.46
CA GLU A 9 22.83 29.59 -87.85
C GLU A 9 23.88 29.40 -86.74
N ALA A 10 25.02 30.12 -86.78
CA ALA A 10 26.11 29.93 -85.82
C ALA A 10 25.88 30.55 -84.42
N LYS A 11 24.75 31.23 -84.17
CA LYS A 11 24.45 31.85 -82.86
C LYS A 11 23.51 31.01 -81.99
N GLU A 12 22.61 30.23 -82.58
CA GLU A 12 21.69 29.37 -81.82
C GLU A 12 22.37 28.10 -81.30
N ASP A 13 23.34 27.55 -82.03
CA ASP A 13 24.09 26.36 -81.61
C ASP A 13 25.05 26.63 -80.42
N ILE A 14 25.62 27.84 -80.32
CA ILE A 14 26.57 28.20 -79.24
C ILE A 14 25.83 28.43 -77.91
N ASP A 15 24.65 29.06 -77.94
CA ASP A 15 23.84 29.27 -76.73
C ASP A 15 23.28 27.93 -76.19
N CYS A 16 23.00 26.95 -77.06
CA CYS A 16 22.56 25.60 -76.65
C CYS A 16 23.70 24.74 -76.06
N GLU A 17 24.93 24.87 -76.57
CA GLU A 17 26.11 24.19 -76.01
C GLU A 17 26.50 24.76 -74.63
N GLU A 18 26.49 26.08 -74.44
CA GLU A 18 26.76 26.70 -73.14
C GLU A 18 25.71 26.38 -72.06
N GLU A 19 24.43 26.28 -72.45
CA GLU A 19 23.37 25.84 -71.53
C GLU A 19 23.50 24.36 -71.16
N GLY A 20 23.92 23.51 -72.10
CA GLY A 20 24.22 22.10 -71.85
C GLY A 20 25.39 21.89 -70.88
N GLU A 21 26.48 22.63 -71.05
CA GLU A 21 27.65 22.57 -70.14
C GLU A 21 27.35 23.07 -68.72
N LYS A 22 26.53 24.13 -68.60
CA LYS A 22 26.06 24.63 -67.30
C LYS A 22 25.15 23.61 -66.61
N LEU A 23 24.27 22.95 -67.37
CA LEU A 23 23.38 21.92 -66.86
C LEU A 23 24.17 20.71 -66.36
N ASP A 24 25.16 20.23 -67.12
CA ASP A 24 26.01 19.10 -66.73
C ASP A 24 26.88 19.41 -65.51
N SER A 25 27.39 20.64 -65.41
CA SER A 25 28.15 21.10 -64.23
C SER A 25 27.27 21.11 -62.97
N GLU A 26 26.04 21.60 -63.08
CA GLU A 26 25.08 21.61 -61.97
C GLU A 26 24.65 20.19 -61.59
N LEU A 27 24.43 19.31 -62.57
CA LEU A 27 24.09 17.91 -62.36
C LEU A 27 25.23 17.15 -61.67
N HIS A 28 26.49 17.47 -62.01
CA HIS A 28 27.65 16.92 -61.33
C HIS A 28 27.76 17.41 -59.87
N ARG A 29 27.51 18.71 -59.63
CA ARG A 29 27.46 19.27 -58.27
C ARG A 29 26.39 18.60 -57.42
N LEU A 30 25.17 18.47 -57.94
CA LEU A 30 24.05 17.82 -57.27
C LEU A 30 24.33 16.34 -56.98
N ARG A 31 25.03 15.62 -57.87
CA ARG A 31 25.46 14.23 -57.61
C ARG A 31 26.45 14.15 -56.46
N GLN A 32 27.44 15.03 -56.39
CA GLN A 32 28.41 15.06 -55.30
C GLN A 32 27.74 15.40 -53.95
N GLU A 33 26.81 16.35 -53.96
CA GLU A 33 26.05 16.74 -52.78
C GLU A 33 25.14 15.59 -52.28
N ASN A 34 24.49 14.87 -53.21
CA ASN A 34 23.64 13.72 -52.87
C ASN A 34 24.47 12.56 -52.26
N ILE A 35 25.67 12.30 -52.78
CA ILE A 35 26.59 11.31 -52.19
C ILE A 35 27.00 11.73 -50.77
N ARG A 36 27.32 13.02 -50.56
CA ARG A 36 27.69 13.54 -49.24
C ARG A 36 26.55 13.40 -48.23
N LEU A 37 25.35 13.84 -48.61
CA LEU A 37 24.15 13.73 -47.78
C LEU A 37 23.80 12.26 -47.50
N GLY A 38 23.98 11.36 -48.46
CA GLY A 38 23.83 9.92 -48.26
C GLY A 38 24.77 9.38 -47.19
N GLY A 39 26.03 9.81 -47.19
CA GLY A 39 27.00 9.46 -46.13
C GLY A 39 26.60 9.97 -44.75
N GLU A 40 26.17 11.23 -44.66
CA GLU A 40 25.70 11.84 -43.40
C GLU A 40 24.47 11.10 -42.84
N ILE A 41 23.52 10.71 -43.70
CA ILE A 41 22.33 9.93 -43.29
C ILE A 41 22.71 8.56 -42.73
N VAL A 42 23.68 7.87 -43.34
CA VAL A 42 24.13 6.56 -42.86
C VAL A 42 24.77 6.68 -41.47
N ILE A 43 25.61 7.69 -41.26
CA ILE A 43 26.24 7.94 -39.96
C ILE A 43 25.16 8.26 -38.89
N LEU A 44 24.19 9.11 -39.23
CA LEU A 44 23.10 9.46 -38.32
C LEU A 44 22.24 8.25 -37.95
N ARG A 45 21.94 7.36 -38.91
CA ARG A 45 21.23 6.10 -38.63
C ARG A 45 22.01 5.20 -37.68
N GLN A 46 23.33 5.09 -37.87
CA GLN A 46 24.18 4.28 -37.01
C GLN A 46 24.20 4.82 -35.57
N ASN A 47 24.30 6.15 -35.42
CA ASN A 47 24.28 6.83 -34.12
C ASN A 47 22.93 6.67 -33.41
N MET A 48 21.82 6.76 -34.16
CA MET A 48 20.47 6.55 -33.62
C MET A 48 20.32 5.13 -33.05
N ILE A 49 20.77 4.10 -33.79
CA ILE A 49 20.74 2.71 -33.33
C ILE A 49 21.60 2.51 -32.07
N ALA A 50 22.77 3.15 -32.01
CA ALA A 50 23.65 3.07 -30.84
C ALA A 50 22.98 3.71 -29.60
N LEU A 51 22.39 4.89 -29.76
CA LEU A 51 21.66 5.59 -28.70
C LEU A 51 20.44 4.82 -28.21
N GLU A 52 19.69 4.18 -29.11
CA GLU A 52 18.54 3.34 -28.74
C GLU A 52 18.95 2.15 -27.88
N LYS A 53 20.06 1.48 -28.24
CA LYS A 53 20.61 0.36 -27.45
C LYS A 53 21.07 0.82 -26.07
N GLU A 54 21.77 1.94 -25.98
CA GLU A 54 22.24 2.49 -24.71
C GLU A 54 21.07 2.93 -23.82
N ASN A 55 20.04 3.56 -24.39
CA ASN A 55 18.83 3.96 -23.68
C ASN A 55 18.05 2.75 -23.16
N PHE A 56 17.96 1.67 -23.95
CA PHE A 56 17.37 0.42 -23.50
C PHE A 56 18.14 -0.19 -22.32
N ALA A 57 19.47 -0.28 -22.41
CA ALA A 57 20.31 -0.79 -21.33
C ALA A 57 20.17 0.04 -20.03
N MET A 58 20.14 1.37 -20.15
CA MET A 58 19.91 2.26 -19.00
C MET A 58 18.53 2.07 -18.37
N LYS A 59 17.47 1.89 -19.17
CA LYS A 59 16.12 1.60 -18.67
C LYS A 59 16.08 0.28 -17.89
N GLU A 60 16.74 -0.75 -18.41
CA GLU A 60 16.80 -2.06 -17.76
C GLU A 60 17.57 -1.98 -16.42
N GLN A 61 18.71 -1.30 -16.41
CA GLN A 61 19.51 -1.10 -15.19
C GLN A 61 18.72 -0.32 -14.11
N ARG A 62 18.01 0.75 -14.50
CA ARG A 62 17.12 1.50 -13.59
C ARG A 62 15.98 0.63 -13.04
N SER A 63 15.38 -0.20 -13.88
CA SER A 63 14.32 -1.13 -13.47
C SER A 63 14.82 -2.13 -12.43
N ARG A 64 15.99 -2.75 -12.67
CA ARG A 64 16.61 -3.69 -11.73
C ARG A 64 16.97 -3.02 -10.40
N ALA A 65 17.57 -1.83 -10.44
CA ALA A 65 17.90 -1.06 -9.24
C ALA A 65 16.65 -0.70 -8.41
N ALA A 66 15.55 -0.34 -9.08
CA ALA A 66 14.27 -0.06 -8.41
C ALA A 66 13.69 -1.32 -7.73
N LEU A 67 13.72 -2.47 -8.41
CA LEU A 67 13.29 -3.76 -7.86
C LEU A 67 14.10 -4.16 -6.62
N ASP A 68 15.42 -4.00 -6.66
CA ASP A 68 16.29 -4.33 -5.52
C ASP A 68 16.11 -3.35 -4.35
N GLY A 69 15.82 -2.08 -4.64
CA GLY A 69 15.42 -1.09 -3.64
C GLY A 69 14.11 -1.47 -2.94
N LEU A 70 13.10 -1.88 -3.70
CA LEU A 70 11.81 -2.34 -3.17
C LEU A 70 11.97 -3.58 -2.27
N LYS A 71 12.75 -4.57 -2.69
CA LYS A 71 13.03 -5.78 -1.88
C LYS A 71 13.70 -5.43 -0.54
N ARG A 72 14.69 -4.53 -0.56
CA ARG A 72 15.36 -4.06 0.67
C ARG A 72 14.39 -3.31 1.59
N MET A 73 13.57 -2.44 1.03
CA MET A 73 12.55 -1.71 1.77
C MET A 73 11.52 -2.65 2.41
N GLU A 74 11.08 -3.70 1.71
CA GLU A 74 10.15 -4.68 2.26
C GLU A 74 10.78 -5.49 3.41
N LYS A 75 12.06 -5.86 3.29
CA LYS A 75 12.80 -6.54 4.37
C LYS A 75 12.90 -5.66 5.62
N LEU A 76 13.28 -4.40 5.45
CA LEU A 76 13.33 -3.42 6.53
C LEU A 76 11.95 -3.16 7.16
N LYS A 77 10.88 -3.09 6.35
CA LYS A 77 9.51 -2.96 6.86
C LYS A 77 9.15 -4.13 7.78
N LYS A 78 9.44 -5.37 7.38
CA LYS A 78 9.22 -6.57 8.21
C LYS A 78 10.01 -6.51 9.52
N GLU A 79 11.26 -6.08 9.47
CA GLU A 79 12.12 -5.95 10.66
C GLU A 79 11.62 -4.87 11.62
N VAL A 80 11.21 -3.71 11.10
CA VAL A 80 10.59 -2.63 11.88
C VAL A 80 9.28 -3.09 12.51
N ASP A 81 8.45 -3.85 11.80
CA ASP A 81 7.19 -4.37 12.34
C ASP A 81 7.45 -5.36 13.49
N VAL A 82 8.46 -6.22 13.37
CA VAL A 82 8.91 -7.10 14.47
C VAL A 82 9.36 -6.27 15.68
N LEU A 83 10.23 -5.28 15.47
CA LEU A 83 10.72 -4.40 16.55
C LEU A 83 9.60 -3.60 17.22
N LYS A 84 8.61 -3.13 16.47
CA LYS A 84 7.43 -2.45 17.03
C LYS A 84 6.61 -3.39 17.91
N VAL A 85 6.41 -4.64 17.49
CA VAL A 85 5.71 -5.65 18.28
C VAL A 85 6.51 -5.98 19.55
N GLU A 86 7.83 -6.17 19.45
CA GLU A 86 8.70 -6.39 20.61
C GLU A 86 8.68 -5.22 21.59
N SER A 87 8.74 -3.99 21.09
CA SER A 87 8.63 -2.78 21.91
C SER A 87 7.29 -2.72 22.64
N ARG A 88 6.19 -3.07 21.95
CA ARG A 88 4.85 -3.10 22.53
C ARG A 88 4.70 -4.22 23.56
N ILE A 89 5.33 -5.36 23.34
CA ILE A 89 5.43 -6.46 24.32
C ILE A 89 6.18 -5.98 25.55
N ARG A 90 7.36 -5.36 25.39
CA ARG A 90 8.18 -4.83 26.49
C ARG A 90 7.44 -3.76 27.31
N GLU A 91 6.69 -2.90 26.63
CA GLU A 91 5.87 -1.88 27.30
C GLU A 91 4.70 -2.50 28.08
N ASN A 92 3.98 -3.46 27.47
CA ASN A 92 2.89 -4.18 28.13
C ASN A 92 3.39 -4.98 29.33
N GLN A 93 4.54 -5.65 29.19
CA GLN A 93 5.24 -6.34 30.27
C GLN A 93 5.55 -5.38 31.43
N SER A 94 6.12 -4.21 31.13
CA SER A 94 6.42 -3.17 32.13
C SER A 94 5.16 -2.67 32.86
N ARG A 95 4.03 -2.53 32.15
CA ARG A 95 2.75 -2.11 32.73
C ARG A 95 2.13 -3.17 33.65
N VAL A 96 2.22 -4.45 33.29
CA VAL A 96 1.78 -5.57 34.14
C VAL A 96 2.63 -5.63 35.42
N LEU A 97 3.93 -5.35 35.29
CA LEU A 97 4.86 -5.32 36.41
C LEU A 97 4.67 -4.12 37.33
N LYS A 98 4.32 -2.92 36.84
CA LYS A 98 3.99 -1.79 37.75
C LYS A 98 2.83 -2.09 38.72
N ARG A 99 2.00 -3.10 38.44
CA ARG A 99 0.96 -3.58 39.36
C ARG A 99 1.47 -4.58 40.41
N GLN A 100 2.66 -5.15 40.23
CA GLN A 100 3.36 -6.01 41.20
C GLN A 100 4.60 -5.26 41.71
N LYS A 101 4.63 -4.84 42.99
CA LYS A 101 5.73 -4.06 43.60
C LYS A 101 7.09 -4.81 43.64
N THR A 102 7.68 -5.12 42.50
CA THR A 102 8.98 -5.79 42.40
C THR A 102 9.72 -5.28 41.17
N THR A 103 10.76 -4.49 41.40
CA THR A 103 11.75 -4.01 40.43
C THR A 103 12.67 -5.15 40.01
N THR A 104 12.20 -6.00 39.09
CA THR A 104 13.07 -6.94 38.38
C THR A 104 12.87 -6.75 36.89
N GLU A 105 13.95 -6.36 36.20
CA GLU A 105 14.02 -6.46 34.74
C GLU A 105 13.64 -7.90 34.35
N ILE A 106 12.77 -8.04 33.35
CA ILE A 106 12.40 -9.34 32.83
C ILE A 106 13.57 -9.83 31.99
N ASP A 107 14.46 -10.60 32.61
CA ASP A 107 15.47 -11.37 31.90
C ASP A 107 14.94 -12.77 31.57
N VAL A 108 15.68 -13.49 30.75
CA VAL A 108 15.35 -14.87 30.37
C VAL A 108 15.22 -15.76 31.62
N LYS A 109 16.03 -15.56 32.67
CA LYS A 109 15.98 -16.35 33.90
C LYS A 109 14.69 -16.15 34.67
N TRP A 110 14.16 -14.92 34.72
CA TRP A 110 12.87 -14.60 35.32
C TRP A 110 11.73 -15.28 34.56
N ALA A 111 11.76 -15.23 33.24
CA ALA A 111 10.75 -15.91 32.41
C ALA A 111 10.78 -17.42 32.65
N LEU A 112 11.97 -18.04 32.61
CA LEU A 112 12.16 -19.46 32.90
C LEU A 112 11.62 -19.84 34.30
N ALA A 113 11.87 -19.02 35.33
CA ALA A 113 11.42 -19.27 36.70
C ALA A 113 9.90 -19.16 36.89
N ARG A 114 9.21 -18.43 36.00
CA ARG A 114 7.75 -18.22 36.04
C ARG A 114 6.98 -19.17 35.12
N SER A 115 7.64 -20.03 34.36
CA SER A 115 6.93 -20.99 33.52
C SER A 115 6.34 -22.11 34.37
N SER A 116 5.02 -22.25 34.33
CA SER A 116 4.31 -23.35 35.00
C SER A 116 4.34 -24.66 34.18
N CYS A 117 5.11 -24.68 33.08
CA CYS A 117 5.23 -25.79 32.14
C CYS A 117 6.67 -25.86 31.64
N GLY A 118 7.14 -27.07 31.27
CA GLY A 118 8.47 -27.25 30.68
C GLY A 118 8.62 -26.42 29.42
N ILE A 119 9.64 -25.55 29.38
CA ILE A 119 9.93 -24.73 28.20
C ILE A 119 10.62 -25.60 27.19
N SER A 120 9.89 -25.95 26.14
CA SER A 120 10.46 -26.46 24.90
C SER A 120 10.12 -25.47 23.79
N PHE A 121 11.08 -25.19 22.91
CA PHE A 121 10.87 -24.34 21.73
C PHE A 121 10.28 -25.15 20.58
N SER A 122 9.33 -26.02 20.90
CA SER A 122 8.66 -26.93 19.98
C SER A 122 7.18 -26.59 19.89
N LEU A 123 6.53 -26.99 18.79
CA LEU A 123 5.08 -26.86 18.71
C LEU A 123 4.38 -27.73 19.75
N LEU A 124 4.90 -28.93 19.99
CA LEU A 124 4.33 -29.92 20.88
C LEU A 124 4.93 -29.84 22.30
N PRO A 125 4.14 -30.06 23.36
CA PRO A 125 2.68 -30.29 23.33
C PRO A 125 1.89 -29.03 22.92
N PHE A 126 0.85 -29.20 22.10
CA PHE A 126 0.05 -28.10 21.52
C PHE A 126 -0.94 -27.53 22.54
N GLU A 127 -0.41 -26.89 23.58
CA GLU A 127 -1.15 -26.36 24.72
C GLU A 127 -1.19 -24.83 24.70
N PHE A 128 -2.38 -24.27 24.91
CA PHE A 128 -2.59 -22.82 24.78
C PHE A 128 -1.73 -22.00 25.74
N ASN A 129 -1.70 -22.34 27.02
CA ASN A 129 -0.97 -21.55 28.02
C ASN A 129 0.54 -21.56 27.76
N ARG A 130 1.08 -22.71 27.35
CA ARG A 130 2.49 -22.87 26.98
C ARG A 130 2.86 -22.05 25.74
N LEU A 131 2.07 -22.16 24.67
CA LEU A 131 2.32 -21.43 23.43
C LEU A 131 2.08 -19.92 23.60
N LYS A 132 1.09 -19.53 24.42
CA LYS A 132 0.86 -18.12 24.81
C LYS A 132 2.03 -17.55 25.59
N PHE A 133 2.57 -18.33 26.52
CA PHE A 133 3.78 -17.97 27.25
C PHE A 133 4.96 -17.79 26.28
N LEU A 134 5.17 -18.75 25.36
CA LEU A 134 6.21 -18.66 24.34
C LEU A 134 6.06 -17.40 23.49
N LYS A 135 4.86 -17.08 22.98
CA LYS A 135 4.63 -15.84 22.22
C LYS A 135 4.92 -14.58 23.04
N SER A 136 4.62 -14.59 24.33
CA SER A 136 4.70 -13.39 25.20
C SER A 136 6.12 -13.08 25.67
N PHE A 137 6.99 -14.09 25.79
CA PHE A 137 8.35 -13.95 26.33
C PHE A 137 9.45 -14.32 25.33
N PHE A 138 9.15 -15.17 24.35
CA PHE A 138 10.07 -15.72 23.35
C PHE A 138 9.46 -15.59 21.95
N TYR A 139 9.10 -14.35 21.57
CA TYR A 139 8.36 -14.09 20.34
C TYR A 139 9.11 -14.54 19.07
N SER A 140 10.44 -14.34 19.03
CA SER A 140 11.28 -14.78 17.91
C SER A 140 11.18 -16.30 17.71
N ASP A 141 11.35 -17.09 18.78
CA ASP A 141 11.26 -18.54 18.71
C ASP A 141 9.83 -19.02 18.39
N PHE A 142 8.81 -18.34 18.94
CA PHE A 142 7.42 -18.58 18.58
C PHE A 142 7.17 -18.37 17.07
N CYS A 143 7.76 -17.32 16.49
CA CYS A 143 7.70 -17.02 15.07
C CYS A 143 8.45 -18.05 14.20
N GLN A 144 9.38 -18.83 14.75
CA GLN A 144 10.08 -19.90 14.02
C GLN A 144 9.27 -21.21 13.95
N LEU A 145 8.22 -21.36 14.76
CA LEU A 145 7.36 -22.55 14.69
C LEU A 145 6.77 -22.73 13.29
N GLU A 146 6.85 -23.93 12.74
CA GLU A 146 6.46 -24.20 11.35
C GLU A 146 4.95 -23.98 11.13
N SER A 147 4.59 -23.11 10.17
CA SER A 147 3.19 -22.76 9.87
C SER A 147 2.34 -23.97 9.49
N SER A 148 2.86 -24.89 8.68
CA SER A 148 2.17 -26.11 8.21
C SER A 148 1.76 -27.00 9.39
N SER A 149 2.67 -27.20 10.33
CA SER A 149 2.44 -27.97 11.56
C SER A 149 1.42 -27.28 12.47
N VAL A 150 1.47 -25.95 12.61
CA VAL A 150 0.45 -25.17 13.35
C VAL A 150 -0.93 -25.34 12.72
N ILE A 151 -1.04 -25.17 11.40
CA ILE A 151 -2.30 -25.32 10.66
C ILE A 151 -2.89 -26.72 10.88
N ARG A 152 -2.06 -27.76 10.79
CA ARG A 152 -2.49 -29.15 11.01
C ARG A 152 -3.08 -29.37 12.40
N GLU A 153 -2.44 -28.83 13.45
CA GLU A 153 -2.97 -28.95 14.82
C GLU A 153 -4.25 -28.11 15.02
N MET A 154 -4.29 -26.90 14.46
CA MET A 154 -5.47 -26.04 14.54
C MET A 154 -6.70 -26.64 13.83
N LYS A 155 -6.52 -27.32 12.69
CA LYS A 155 -7.61 -27.99 11.97
C LYS A 155 -8.35 -29.00 12.85
N LYS A 156 -7.64 -29.69 13.76
CA LYS A 156 -8.24 -30.65 14.71
C LYS A 156 -9.13 -29.98 15.76
N LYS A 157 -9.00 -28.66 15.94
CA LYS A 157 -9.71 -27.88 16.98
C LYS A 157 -10.90 -27.10 16.46
N ILE A 158 -11.16 -27.09 15.15
CA ILE A 158 -12.24 -26.30 14.51
C ILE A 158 -13.62 -26.59 15.14
N SER A 159 -13.89 -27.85 15.51
CA SER A 159 -15.15 -28.25 16.16
C SER A 159 -15.39 -27.57 17.52
N ARG A 160 -14.32 -27.18 18.21
CA ARG A 160 -14.36 -26.41 19.47
C ARG A 160 -14.00 -24.97 19.18
N PHE A 161 -14.92 -24.23 18.56
CA PHE A 161 -14.63 -22.92 17.96
C PHE A 161 -13.98 -21.91 18.93
N LYS A 162 -14.36 -21.89 20.22
CA LYS A 162 -13.73 -21.00 21.21
C LYS A 162 -12.23 -21.33 21.39
N GLU A 163 -11.90 -22.60 21.58
CA GLU A 163 -10.52 -23.08 21.72
C GLU A 163 -9.74 -22.77 20.45
N PHE A 164 -10.33 -23.05 19.28
CA PHE A 164 -9.77 -22.69 17.98
C PHE A 164 -9.50 -21.19 17.83
N LEU A 165 -10.45 -20.33 18.19
CA LEU A 165 -10.33 -18.88 18.10
C LEU A 165 -9.20 -18.36 18.99
N ASP A 166 -9.04 -18.92 20.19
CA ASP A 166 -7.94 -18.57 21.08
C ASP A 166 -6.57 -18.91 20.46
N PHE A 167 -6.43 -20.09 19.87
CA PHE A 167 -5.23 -20.45 19.11
C PHE A 167 -5.05 -19.58 17.86
N TYR A 168 -6.13 -19.21 17.18
CA TYR A 168 -6.05 -18.32 16.03
C TYR A 168 -5.58 -16.91 16.42
N MET A 169 -6.08 -16.33 17.50
CA MET A 169 -5.55 -15.06 18.03
C MET A 169 -4.07 -15.16 18.42
N LEU A 170 -3.63 -16.35 18.81
CA LEU A 170 -2.23 -16.58 19.12
C LEU A 170 -1.35 -16.61 17.86
N PHE A 171 -1.73 -17.39 16.85
CA PHE A 171 -0.91 -17.67 15.66
C PHE A 171 -1.21 -16.83 14.42
N SER A 172 -2.26 -16.02 14.41
CA SER A 172 -2.64 -15.15 13.29
C SER A 172 -1.59 -14.11 12.90
N CYS A 173 -0.54 -13.92 13.72
CA CYS A 173 0.65 -13.16 13.33
C CYS A 173 1.49 -13.86 12.23
N LYS A 174 1.22 -15.12 11.92
CA LYS A 174 1.80 -15.86 10.79
C LYS A 174 0.87 -15.75 9.59
N VAL A 175 1.38 -15.25 8.47
CA VAL A 175 0.59 -14.97 7.26
C VAL A 175 -0.12 -16.22 6.71
N ASP A 176 0.53 -17.38 6.75
CA ASP A 176 -0.06 -18.63 6.25
C ASP A 176 -1.24 -19.07 7.11
N VAL A 177 -1.10 -18.97 8.44
CA VAL A 177 -2.17 -19.29 9.40
C VAL A 177 -3.32 -18.29 9.25
N PHE A 178 -3.01 -17.01 9.04
CA PHE A 178 -4.01 -15.98 8.76
C PHE A 178 -4.81 -16.34 7.51
N ARG A 179 -4.14 -16.59 6.37
CA ARG A 179 -4.78 -16.89 5.09
C ARG A 179 -5.65 -18.15 5.14
N GLU A 180 -5.18 -19.19 5.82
CA GLU A 180 -5.90 -20.46 5.91
C GLU A 180 -7.24 -20.33 6.66
N PHE A 181 -7.30 -19.50 7.71
CA PHE A 181 -8.40 -19.53 8.67
C PHE A 181 -9.23 -18.25 8.79
N PHE A 182 -8.77 -17.11 8.27
CA PHE A 182 -9.44 -15.83 8.50
C PHE A 182 -10.90 -15.83 8.01
N CYS A 183 -11.15 -16.33 6.80
CA CYS A 183 -12.51 -16.44 6.27
C CYS A 183 -13.41 -17.30 7.18
N LEU A 184 -12.91 -18.42 7.68
CA LEU A 184 -13.63 -19.29 8.61
C LEU A 184 -13.95 -18.58 9.93
N VAL A 185 -13.03 -17.75 10.42
CA VAL A 185 -13.23 -16.93 11.63
C VAL A 185 -14.32 -15.88 11.41
N LEU A 186 -14.34 -15.21 10.25
CA LEU A 186 -15.34 -14.19 9.91
C LEU A 186 -16.74 -14.78 9.69
N MET A 187 -16.85 -15.91 8.99
CA MET A 187 -18.13 -16.56 8.68
C MET A 187 -18.87 -17.07 9.92
N ASN A 188 -18.14 -17.36 10.99
CA ASN A 188 -18.75 -17.76 12.24
C ASN A 188 -19.33 -16.51 12.97
N PRO A 189 -20.54 -16.54 13.52
CA PRO A 189 -21.12 -15.37 14.21
C PRO A 189 -20.67 -15.22 15.68
N LEU A 190 -20.05 -16.24 16.28
CA LEU A 190 -19.73 -16.26 17.72
C LEU A 190 -18.53 -15.38 18.08
N PHE A 191 -18.50 -14.86 19.30
CA PHE A 191 -17.40 -14.08 19.88
C PHE A 191 -16.97 -12.85 19.06
N PRO A 192 -17.91 -11.96 18.65
CA PRO A 192 -17.58 -10.78 17.85
C PRO A 192 -16.53 -9.88 18.53
N GLU A 193 -16.56 -9.76 19.86
CA GLU A 193 -15.63 -8.90 20.62
C GLU A 193 -14.18 -9.39 20.51
N GLU A 194 -13.95 -10.69 20.55
CA GLU A 194 -12.61 -11.27 20.36
C GLU A 194 -12.13 -11.09 18.92
N LYS A 195 -13.05 -11.18 17.95
CA LYS A 195 -12.74 -10.92 16.54
C LYS A 195 -12.38 -9.46 16.30
N MET A 196 -12.99 -8.51 16.99
CA MET A 196 -12.58 -7.10 16.91
C MET A 196 -11.14 -6.88 17.38
N LYS A 197 -10.67 -7.64 18.37
CA LYS A 197 -9.26 -7.57 18.78
C LYS A 197 -8.31 -8.00 17.65
N LEU A 198 -8.71 -8.97 16.82
CA LEU A 198 -7.93 -9.36 15.63
C LEU A 198 -7.83 -8.22 14.62
N PHE A 199 -8.95 -7.60 14.24
CA PHE A 199 -8.95 -6.46 13.32
C PHE A 199 -8.07 -5.30 13.80
N ASN A 200 -8.05 -5.05 15.11
CA ASN A 200 -7.22 -4.00 15.69
C ASN A 200 -5.72 -4.32 15.78
N THR A 201 -5.32 -5.59 15.56
CA THR A 201 -3.93 -6.03 15.77
C THR A 201 -3.25 -6.52 14.50
N LEU A 202 -3.98 -7.08 13.54
CA LEU A 202 -3.42 -7.63 12.31
C LEU A 202 -3.08 -6.53 11.29
N PRO A 203 -2.10 -6.72 10.39
CA PRO A 203 -1.78 -5.74 9.36
C PRO A 203 -3.00 -5.41 8.47
N LEU A 204 -3.23 -4.12 8.19
CA LEU A 204 -4.34 -3.71 7.32
C LEU A 204 -4.21 -4.32 5.92
N ASP A 205 -2.98 -4.37 5.38
CA ASP A 205 -2.70 -4.97 4.06
C ASP A 205 -3.10 -6.46 4.00
N TRP A 206 -3.20 -7.17 5.14
CA TRP A 206 -3.67 -8.56 5.18
C TRP A 206 -5.20 -8.66 5.22
N ILE A 207 -5.85 -7.80 6.02
CA ILE A 207 -7.31 -7.76 6.16
C ILE A 207 -7.96 -7.20 4.88
N LEU A 208 -7.32 -6.22 4.26
CA LEU A 208 -7.85 -5.47 3.13
C LEU A 208 -7.06 -5.82 1.87
N ASN A 209 -6.87 -7.11 1.60
CA ASN A 209 -6.14 -7.54 0.42
C ASN A 209 -7.00 -7.41 -0.85
N PHE A 210 -6.84 -6.31 -1.59
CA PHE A 210 -7.60 -6.00 -2.82
C PHE A 210 -7.32 -6.89 -4.02
N SER A 211 -6.41 -7.85 -3.92
CA SER A 211 -6.26 -8.87 -4.96
C SER A 211 -7.40 -9.90 -4.94
N ASP A 212 -8.18 -9.98 -3.86
CA ASP A 212 -9.24 -10.98 -3.69
C ASP A 212 -10.59 -10.31 -3.36
N GLU A 213 -11.46 -10.18 -4.38
CA GLU A 213 -12.78 -9.55 -4.25
C GLU A 213 -13.71 -10.29 -3.29
N GLN A 214 -13.61 -11.62 -3.22
CA GLN A 214 -14.43 -12.43 -2.31
C GLN A 214 -14.04 -12.14 -0.86
N PHE A 215 -12.73 -12.03 -0.62
CA PHE A 215 -12.19 -11.69 0.70
C PHE A 215 -12.67 -10.32 1.18
N ILE A 216 -12.66 -9.31 0.31
CA ILE A 216 -13.16 -7.98 0.66
C ILE A 216 -14.65 -7.99 0.93
N SER A 217 -15.41 -8.71 0.12
CA SER A 217 -16.87 -8.79 0.29
C SER A 217 -17.23 -9.35 1.67
N LEU A 218 -16.52 -10.38 2.12
CA LEU A 218 -16.68 -10.94 3.47
C LEU A 218 -16.31 -9.93 4.58
N VAL A 219 -15.23 -9.18 4.40
CA VAL A 219 -14.82 -8.14 5.36
C VAL A 219 -15.86 -7.03 5.43
N LYS A 220 -16.39 -6.58 4.28
CA LYS A 220 -17.47 -5.58 4.23
C LYS A 220 -18.72 -6.07 4.92
N GLU A 221 -19.16 -7.30 4.63
CA GLU A 221 -20.34 -7.90 5.28
C GLU A 221 -20.14 -7.97 6.81
N TYR A 222 -18.94 -8.30 7.25
CA TYR A 222 -18.62 -8.33 8.67
C TYR A 222 -18.66 -6.94 9.31
N ILE A 223 -18.11 -5.92 8.63
CA ILE A 223 -18.13 -4.52 9.08
C ILE A 223 -19.58 -4.01 9.12
N ASP A 224 -20.38 -4.26 8.08
CA ASP A 224 -21.79 -3.86 8.01
C ASP A 224 -22.59 -4.33 9.24
N ARG A 225 -22.35 -5.56 9.68
CA ARG A 225 -22.99 -6.12 10.88
C ARG A 225 -22.45 -5.59 12.21
N ASN A 226 -21.22 -5.06 12.25
CA ASN A 226 -20.50 -4.80 13.50
C ASN A 226 -19.87 -3.40 13.62
N TYR A 227 -20.14 -2.48 12.68
CA TYR A 227 -19.41 -1.21 12.54
C TYR A 227 -19.36 -0.38 13.83
N ARG A 228 -20.43 -0.41 14.63
CA ARG A 228 -20.52 0.27 15.94
C ARG A 228 -19.44 -0.17 16.92
N LEU A 229 -19.01 -1.43 16.86
CA LEU A 229 -17.94 -1.99 17.70
C LEU A 229 -16.55 -1.89 17.04
N MET A 230 -16.50 -1.51 15.76
CA MET A 230 -15.27 -1.47 14.96
C MET A 230 -14.65 -0.07 14.86
N GLY A 231 -15.07 0.89 15.67
CA GLY A 231 -14.59 2.28 15.60
C GLY A 231 -13.06 2.41 15.62
N LEU A 232 -12.35 1.60 16.41
CA LEU A 232 -10.88 1.60 16.46
C LEU A 232 -10.25 1.10 15.15
N PHE A 233 -10.83 0.07 14.55
CA PHE A 233 -10.37 -0.47 13.27
C PHE A 233 -10.61 0.55 12.15
N LEU A 234 -11.80 1.16 12.11
CA LEU A 234 -12.14 2.19 11.14
C LEU A 234 -11.25 3.43 11.28
N LEU A 235 -10.96 3.87 12.51
CA LEU A 235 -10.01 4.95 12.78
C LEU A 235 -8.62 4.62 12.23
N ARG A 236 -8.14 3.39 12.47
CA ARG A 236 -6.86 2.94 11.93
C ARG A 236 -6.85 2.92 10.39
N VAL A 237 -7.95 2.54 9.75
CA VAL A 237 -8.09 2.64 8.29
C VAL A 237 -8.03 4.10 7.84
N ALA A 238 -8.71 5.02 8.52
CA ALA A 238 -8.66 6.45 8.21
C ALA A 238 -7.25 7.04 8.33
N GLU A 239 -6.49 6.63 9.36
CA GLU A 239 -5.12 7.09 9.61
C GLU A 239 -4.12 6.52 8.58
N GLU A 240 -4.16 5.22 8.30
CA GLU A 240 -3.16 4.51 7.47
C GLU A 240 -3.53 4.48 5.96
N ARG A 241 -4.81 4.30 5.62
CA ARG A 241 -5.32 4.06 4.26
C ARG A 241 -6.69 4.72 4.03
N PRO A 242 -6.80 6.06 4.10
CA PRO A 242 -8.08 6.76 4.17
C PRO A 242 -9.04 6.47 3.00
N PHE A 243 -8.51 6.32 1.78
CA PHE A 243 -9.31 6.01 0.59
C PHE A 243 -10.08 4.69 0.69
N LEU A 244 -9.63 3.75 1.53
CA LEU A 244 -10.31 2.47 1.74
C LEU A 244 -11.56 2.59 2.58
N LEU A 245 -11.71 3.67 3.37
CA LEU A 245 -12.84 3.83 4.24
C LEU A 245 -14.16 3.89 3.45
N ASN A 246 -14.14 4.54 2.28
CA ASN A 246 -15.29 4.64 1.37
C ASN A 246 -15.72 3.32 0.75
N ILE A 247 -14.78 2.37 0.71
CA ILE A 247 -15.05 1.02 0.22
C ILE A 247 -15.68 0.20 1.34
N LEU A 248 -15.31 0.45 2.60
CA LEU A 248 -15.69 -0.38 3.75
C LEU A 248 -16.97 0.05 4.46
N ILE A 249 -17.29 1.34 4.49
CA ILE A 249 -18.48 1.86 5.18
C ILE A 249 -19.30 2.75 4.26
N THR A 250 -20.61 2.74 4.46
CA THR A 250 -21.53 3.65 3.78
C THR A 250 -21.66 4.97 4.54
N LYS A 251 -22.28 5.96 3.89
CA LYS A 251 -22.58 7.26 4.51
C LYS A 251 -23.51 7.13 5.70
N GLU A 252 -24.48 6.21 5.63
CA GLU A 252 -25.44 5.93 6.70
C GLU A 252 -24.70 5.38 7.93
N MET A 253 -23.76 4.43 7.72
CA MET A 253 -22.93 3.90 8.80
C MET A 253 -22.05 4.99 9.42
N PHE A 254 -21.44 5.85 8.61
CA PHE A 254 -20.65 6.98 9.10
C PHE A 254 -21.51 7.96 9.92
N THR A 255 -22.72 8.26 9.44
CA THR A 255 -23.67 9.14 10.13
C THR A 255 -24.05 8.57 11.49
N GLU A 256 -24.30 7.27 11.57
CA GLU A 256 -24.56 6.60 12.84
C GLU A 256 -23.35 6.64 13.78
N LEU A 257 -22.13 6.42 13.27
CA LEU A 257 -20.91 6.54 14.07
C LEU A 257 -20.69 7.96 14.59
N ALA A 258 -21.03 8.97 13.79
CA ALA A 258 -20.93 10.38 14.18
C ALA A 258 -21.88 10.74 15.33
N ARG A 259 -23.05 10.09 15.40
CA ARG A 259 -24.05 10.29 16.47
C ARG A 259 -23.68 9.66 17.81
N MET A 260 -22.81 8.65 17.84
CA MET A 260 -22.58 7.84 19.05
C MET A 260 -21.80 8.57 20.17
N ASP A 261 -21.32 9.80 19.95
CA ASP A 261 -20.55 10.63 20.90
C ASP A 261 -19.54 9.82 21.75
N THR A 262 -18.76 8.97 21.08
CA THR A 262 -17.68 8.22 21.73
C THR A 262 -16.34 8.85 21.42
N ARG A 263 -15.38 8.79 22.35
CA ARG A 263 -14.02 9.30 22.14
C ARG A 263 -13.37 8.76 20.85
N VAL A 264 -13.64 7.50 20.51
CA VAL A 264 -13.13 6.87 19.27
C VAL A 264 -13.88 7.41 18.05
N GLY A 265 -15.20 7.56 18.13
CA GLY A 265 -16.03 8.18 17.10
C GLY A 265 -15.58 9.61 16.79
N CYS A 266 -15.43 10.46 17.80
CA CYS A 266 -14.94 11.84 17.62
C CYS A 266 -13.58 11.86 16.91
N ARG A 267 -12.63 11.02 17.34
CA ARG A 267 -11.33 10.91 16.66
C ARG A 267 -11.44 10.47 15.20
N LEU A 268 -12.34 9.53 14.91
CA LEU A 268 -12.60 9.08 13.54
C LEU A 268 -13.15 10.22 12.69
N ILE A 269 -14.13 10.97 13.19
CA ILE A 269 -14.71 12.14 12.51
C ILE A 269 -13.62 13.17 12.21
N SER A 270 -12.82 13.54 13.20
CA SER A 270 -11.75 14.52 13.02
C SER A 270 -10.73 14.06 11.97
N GLU A 271 -10.34 12.78 11.98
CA GLU A 271 -9.41 12.26 10.98
C GLU A 271 -10.03 12.23 9.58
N VAL A 272 -11.30 11.83 9.44
CA VAL A 272 -12.03 11.90 8.16
C VAL A 272 -12.09 13.34 7.63
N CYS A 273 -12.36 14.32 8.49
CA CYS A 273 -12.37 15.74 8.10
C CYS A 273 -11.00 16.23 7.63
N ARG A 274 -9.92 15.87 8.34
CA ARG A 274 -8.53 16.17 7.92
C ARG A 274 -8.15 15.58 6.57
N LYS A 275 -8.76 14.45 6.18
CA LYS A 275 -8.54 13.81 4.88
C LYS A 275 -9.49 14.32 3.79
N GLY A 276 -10.19 15.43 4.01
CA GLY A 276 -11.11 16.02 3.02
C GLY A 276 -12.49 15.37 3.02
N GLY A 277 -12.91 14.77 4.14
CA GLY A 277 -14.25 14.20 4.34
C GLY A 277 -14.50 12.86 3.67
N LEU A 278 -13.65 12.49 2.71
CA LEU A 278 -13.69 11.19 2.02
C LEU A 278 -15.06 10.90 1.40
N SER A 279 -15.82 11.88 0.91
CA SER A 279 -17.18 11.64 0.38
C SER A 279 -18.17 11.01 1.38
N LEU A 280 -17.80 10.87 2.66
CA LEU A 280 -18.67 10.38 3.73
C LEU A 280 -19.49 11.51 4.35
N ILE A 281 -19.02 12.75 4.20
CA ILE A 281 -19.65 13.96 4.73
C ILE A 281 -20.41 14.66 3.60
N ASP A 282 -21.68 14.95 3.85
CA ASP A 282 -22.52 15.76 2.97
C ASP A 282 -23.57 16.55 3.77
N HIS A 283 -24.44 17.25 3.06
CA HIS A 283 -25.51 18.07 3.65
C HIS A 283 -26.46 17.29 4.58
N THR A 284 -26.51 15.95 4.51
CA THR A 284 -27.40 15.12 5.34
C THR A 284 -26.81 14.76 6.70
N ASN A 285 -25.50 14.92 6.89
CA ASN A 285 -24.84 14.53 8.14
C ASN A 285 -23.85 15.56 8.69
N ILE A 286 -23.64 16.67 7.97
CA ILE A 286 -22.74 17.77 8.37
C ILE A 286 -23.06 18.32 9.77
N HIS A 287 -24.34 18.29 10.18
CA HIS A 287 -24.78 18.79 11.49
C HIS A 287 -24.41 17.90 12.68
N TYR A 288 -23.91 16.68 12.43
CA TYR A 288 -23.35 15.81 13.47
C TYR A 288 -21.85 16.03 13.68
N ILE A 289 -21.21 16.92 12.90
CA ILE A 289 -19.77 17.12 12.92
C ILE A 289 -19.42 18.35 13.76
N PRO A 290 -18.46 18.25 14.69
CA PRO A 290 -18.00 19.39 15.46
C PRO A 290 -17.53 20.55 14.59
N GLN A 291 -17.83 21.77 15.02
CA GLN A 291 -17.48 22.99 14.30
C GLN A 291 -15.99 23.08 13.96
N GLU A 292 -15.12 22.70 14.89
CA GLU A 292 -13.67 22.69 14.69
C GLU A 292 -13.23 21.73 13.57
N ASP A 293 -13.89 20.59 13.43
CA ASP A 293 -13.61 19.64 12.35
C ASP A 293 -14.17 20.12 11.00
N LEU A 294 -15.31 20.83 11.00
CA LEU A 294 -15.84 21.49 9.80
C LEU A 294 -14.93 22.62 9.29
N LYS A 295 -14.34 23.41 10.20
CA LYS A 295 -13.32 24.42 9.86
C LYS A 295 -12.13 23.77 9.16
N VAL A 296 -11.66 22.63 9.66
CA VAL A 296 -10.56 21.87 9.04
C VAL A 296 -10.94 21.33 7.66
N LEU A 297 -12.17 20.83 7.51
CA LEU A 297 -12.67 20.27 6.26
C LEU A 297 -12.80 21.32 5.15
N TYR A 298 -13.46 22.44 5.45
CA TYR A 298 -13.82 23.47 4.46
C TYR A 298 -12.77 24.58 4.33
N LYS A 299 -11.86 24.73 5.29
CA LYS A 299 -10.76 25.72 5.27
C LYS A 299 -11.31 27.11 4.96
N ASP A 300 -10.83 27.74 3.90
CA ASP A 300 -11.20 29.10 3.48
C ASP A 300 -12.67 29.22 3.01
N LEU A 301 -13.34 28.10 2.74
CA LEU A 301 -14.76 28.07 2.38
C LEU A 301 -15.68 28.07 3.61
N TYR A 302 -15.11 27.94 4.82
CA TYR A 302 -15.87 27.95 6.05
C TYR A 302 -16.16 29.39 6.49
N PHE A 303 -17.42 29.72 6.71
CA PHE A 303 -17.83 31.00 7.29
C PHE A 303 -18.91 30.80 8.35
N GLU A 304 -18.85 31.59 9.42
CA GLU A 304 -19.83 31.57 10.50
C GLU A 304 -20.83 32.71 10.28
N VAL A 305 -22.12 32.38 10.35
CA VAL A 305 -23.19 33.38 10.31
C VAL A 305 -23.63 33.65 11.74
N TYR A 306 -23.26 34.81 12.27
CA TYR A 306 -23.78 35.28 13.55
C TYR A 306 -25.12 35.96 13.30
N PHE A 307 -26.20 35.40 13.83
CA PHE A 307 -27.47 36.10 13.92
C PHE A 307 -27.42 36.94 15.19
N ASP A 308 -27.30 38.25 15.04
CA ASP A 308 -27.56 39.16 16.15
C ASP A 308 -29.01 38.93 16.59
N ALA A 309 -29.18 38.36 17.77
CA ALA A 309 -30.48 38.24 18.40
C ALA A 309 -30.98 39.67 18.64
N VAL A 310 -31.90 40.11 17.79
CA VAL A 310 -32.62 41.37 17.97
C VAL A 310 -33.32 41.29 19.32
N ALA A 311 -32.86 42.14 20.25
CA ALA A 311 -33.44 42.32 21.57
C ALA A 311 -34.88 42.85 21.50
#